data_AF-A0A2S9YKC8-F1
#
_entry.id   AF-A0A2S9YKC8-F1
#
_cell.length_a   1.000
_cell.length_b   1.000
_cell.length_c   1.000
_cell.angle_alpha   90.00
_cell.angle_beta   90.00
_cell.angle_gamma   90.00
#
_symmetry.space_group_name_H-M   'P 1'
#
loop_
_entity.id
_entity.type
_entity.pdbx_description
1 polymer ?
#
loop_
_entity_poly.entity_id
_entity_poly.type
_entity_poly.pdbx_seq_one_letter_code
_entity_poly.pdbx_strand_id
1 'polypeptide(L)'
;MAAAAIVLVCSHCTELPTEVGEHVIYHWDDSEARLCGGTVPTVDRFLEAVGGYYGWSPDDLGPGVEYFWDEELALSACSWLGASGCESRVLVRPHVFSKHPVDTHELAHATRGGHGRPALRYPAFINEAFASRWGSSVIEINVPFLTWPEFLSTAELRAALEVNDATKLDYGLAFTWWVALESTYGPAKMADFILELDGATTADDVERATRRVFGISLAESAALAESLPEASIDDPVCELDALPTYTWTGLPLVLERADADCDDGDIVNLHGDYASWMFALEFPDTLSPFYVSLSVPDGVDPISKAIFLVPCDGVLEFENKVPYYAAGVDDGGDSGTLTWPWRLRGRQVGRLAAEIEPDGAVVLPRVVFERVLDDADRPMSPE
;
A
#
# COMPACT_ATOMS: atom_id res chain seq x y z
N MET A 1 37.03 -8.83 5.03
CA MET A 1 37.11 -7.56 4.28
C MET A 1 35.69 -7.03 4.22
N ALA A 2 35.30 -6.21 5.20
CA ALA A 2 33.91 -5.88 5.53
C ALA A 2 33.76 -4.38 5.89
N ALA A 3 34.40 -3.48 5.15
CA ALA A 3 34.55 -2.09 5.58
C ALA A 3 34.52 -1.06 4.43
N ALA A 4 33.93 -1.38 3.27
CA ALA A 4 34.03 -0.48 2.09
C ALA A 4 32.70 0.12 1.61
N ALA A 5 31.55 -0.38 2.05
CA ALA A 5 30.24 0.21 1.66
C ALA A 5 29.78 1.34 2.59
N ILE A 6 30.29 1.42 3.83
CA ILE A 6 29.95 2.45 4.83
C ILE A 6 30.89 3.68 4.75
N VAL A 7 31.91 3.67 3.88
CA VAL A 7 33.03 4.64 3.96
C VAL A 7 32.88 5.86 3.03
N LEU A 8 31.72 6.10 2.40
CA LEU A 8 31.56 7.28 1.53
C LEU A 8 30.61 8.39 1.99
N VAL A 9 29.95 8.26 3.15
CA VAL A 9 29.27 9.38 3.84
C VAL A 9 29.39 9.16 5.35
N CYS A 10 30.48 9.58 5.98
CA CYS A 10 30.54 9.57 7.44
C CYS A 10 31.36 10.76 7.96
N SER A 11 30.73 11.93 7.92
CA SER A 11 31.08 13.02 8.83
C SER A 11 30.37 12.83 10.18
N HIS A 12 29.24 12.12 10.20
CA HIS A 12 28.43 11.77 11.37
C HIS A 12 28.02 10.29 11.25
N CYS A 13 28.86 9.37 11.72
CA CYS A 13 28.42 7.99 11.94
C CYS A 13 27.57 7.98 13.22
N THR A 14 26.33 8.47 13.13
CA THR A 14 25.35 8.22 14.17
C THR A 14 24.85 6.81 13.93
N GLU A 15 25.03 5.93 14.92
CA GLU A 15 24.43 4.60 14.88
C GLU A 15 22.92 4.79 14.98
N LEU A 16 22.19 4.57 13.88
CA LEU A 16 20.74 4.74 13.88
C LEU A 16 20.12 3.75 14.87
N PRO A 17 19.19 4.20 15.72
CA PRO A 17 18.28 3.32 16.45
C PRO A 17 17.75 2.20 15.56
N THR A 18 17.65 1.01 16.14
CA THR A 18 17.32 -0.20 15.39
C THR A 18 16.32 -1.05 16.15
N GLU A 19 15.30 -1.52 15.45
CA GLU A 19 14.36 -2.54 15.92
C GLU A 19 14.39 -3.72 14.94
N VAL A 20 14.31 -4.95 15.45
CA VAL A 20 14.38 -6.17 14.65
C VAL A 20 13.04 -6.87 14.72
N GLY A 21 12.35 -6.88 13.58
CA GLY A 21 11.16 -7.67 13.32
C GLY A 21 11.49 -9.11 12.92
N GLU A 22 10.47 -9.82 12.43
CA GLU A 22 10.62 -11.19 11.91
C GLU A 22 11.31 -11.21 10.54
N HIS A 23 10.92 -10.29 9.65
CA HIS A 23 11.39 -10.20 8.27
C HIS A 23 12.17 -8.91 7.99
N VAL A 24 12.09 -7.91 8.88
CA VAL A 24 12.75 -6.61 8.70
C VAL A 24 13.70 -6.26 9.86
N ILE A 25 14.83 -5.64 9.52
CA ILE A 25 15.63 -4.85 10.46
C ILE A 25 15.36 -3.39 10.12
N TYR A 26 14.78 -2.68 11.07
CA TYR A 26 14.27 -1.34 10.85
C TYR A 26 15.16 -0.31 11.56
N HIS A 27 15.65 0.66 10.81
CA HIS A 27 16.51 1.74 11.26
C HIS A 27 15.79 3.08 11.06
N TRP A 28 15.89 3.98 12.03
CA TRP A 28 15.30 5.32 11.92
C TRP A 28 16.14 6.38 12.62
N ASP A 29 15.96 7.64 12.23
CA ASP A 29 16.54 8.78 12.95
C ASP A 29 15.60 9.20 14.11
N ASP A 30 15.97 8.85 15.35
CA ASP A 30 15.22 9.23 16.56
C ASP A 30 15.34 10.72 16.92
N SER A 31 16.19 11.48 16.22
CA SER A 31 16.24 12.92 16.33
C SER A 31 15.18 13.63 15.48
N GLU A 32 14.66 12.94 14.45
CA GLU A 32 13.65 13.48 13.53
C GLU A 32 12.23 13.00 13.86
N ALA A 33 12.08 11.74 14.30
CA ALA A 33 10.76 11.18 14.56
C ALA A 33 10.76 10.13 15.69
N ARG A 34 9.59 10.00 16.35
CA ARG A 34 9.32 8.90 17.28
C ARG A 34 8.76 7.71 16.53
N LEU A 35 9.37 6.54 16.71
CA LEU A 35 8.83 5.27 16.23
C LEU A 35 7.65 4.82 17.12
N CYS A 36 6.51 4.51 16.50
CA CYS A 36 5.37 3.91 17.16
C CYS A 36 5.44 2.38 17.14
N GLY A 37 4.94 1.75 18.20
CA GLY A 37 5.10 0.32 18.47
C GLY A 37 4.45 -0.61 17.44
N GLY A 38 3.49 -0.13 16.65
CA GLY A 38 2.87 -0.89 15.57
C GLY A 38 3.59 -0.82 14.22
N THR A 39 4.58 0.07 14.06
CA THR A 39 5.21 0.34 12.75
C THR A 39 6.00 -0.86 12.22
N VAL A 40 6.95 -1.39 13.00
CA VAL A 40 7.75 -2.56 12.58
C VAL A 40 6.89 -3.80 12.37
N PRO A 41 5.94 -4.15 13.26
CA PRO A 41 4.99 -5.23 13.01
C PRO A 41 4.15 -5.05 11.74
N THR A 42 3.83 -3.81 11.35
CA THR A 42 3.08 -3.54 10.11
C THR A 42 3.94 -3.82 8.88
N VAL A 43 5.22 -3.44 8.90
CA VAL A 43 6.17 -3.76 7.83
C VAL A 43 6.34 -5.28 7.68
N ASP A 44 6.49 -6.01 8.79
CA ASP A 44 6.56 -7.48 8.76
C ASP A 44 5.29 -8.09 8.14
N ARG A 45 4.10 -7.69 8.62
CA ARG A 45 2.83 -8.19 8.09
C ARG A 45 2.65 -7.86 6.61
N PHE A 46 3.13 -6.71 6.15
CA PHE A 46 3.09 -6.35 4.74
C PHE A 46 3.96 -7.31 3.91
N LEU A 47 5.19 -7.59 4.34
CA LEU A 47 6.07 -8.55 3.66
C LEU A 47 5.47 -9.97 3.64
N GLU A 48 4.83 -10.38 4.74
CA GLU A 48 4.08 -11.64 4.82
C GLU A 48 2.87 -11.67 3.89
N ALA A 49 2.10 -10.58 3.81
CA ALA A 49 0.94 -10.47 2.93
C ALA A 49 1.35 -10.59 1.46
N VAL A 50 2.43 -9.92 1.04
CA VAL A 50 2.96 -10.00 -0.32
C VAL A 50 3.26 -11.45 -0.70
N GLY A 51 4.05 -12.16 0.10
CA GLY A 51 4.40 -13.53 -0.27
C GLY A 51 3.30 -14.55 0.00
N GLY A 52 2.47 -14.34 1.02
CA GLY A 52 1.27 -15.16 1.27
C GLY A 52 0.32 -15.13 0.08
N TYR A 53 0.10 -13.95 -0.51
CA TYR A 53 -0.72 -13.76 -1.71
C TYR A 53 -0.21 -14.59 -2.90
N TYR A 54 1.10 -14.63 -3.13
CA TYR A 54 1.72 -15.43 -4.19
C TYR A 54 2.03 -16.88 -3.80
N GLY A 55 1.71 -17.30 -2.57
CA GLY A 55 1.97 -18.65 -2.06
C GLY A 55 3.44 -18.97 -1.84
N TRP A 56 4.28 -17.96 -1.60
CA TRP A 56 5.68 -18.11 -1.22
C TRP A 56 5.79 -18.54 0.24
N SER A 57 6.73 -19.43 0.55
CA SER A 57 6.99 -19.79 1.95
C SER A 57 7.62 -18.61 2.73
N PRO A 58 7.59 -18.61 4.07
CA PRO A 58 8.30 -17.61 4.87
C PRO A 58 9.78 -17.45 4.49
N ASP A 59 10.46 -18.55 4.19
CA ASP A 59 11.85 -18.55 3.71
C ASP A 59 12.01 -17.93 2.30
N ASP A 60 10.91 -17.84 1.54
CA ASP A 60 10.85 -17.27 0.20
C ASP A 60 10.39 -15.79 0.19
N LEU A 61 9.95 -15.21 1.32
CA LEU A 61 9.53 -13.80 1.42
C LEU A 61 10.66 -12.82 1.07
N GLY A 62 11.90 -13.28 1.20
CA GLY A 62 13.11 -12.57 0.84
C GLY A 62 14.20 -12.76 1.90
N PRO A 63 15.45 -12.37 1.64
CA PRO A 63 16.44 -12.21 2.71
C PRO A 63 15.95 -11.08 3.61
N GLY A 64 16.00 -11.24 4.94
CA GLY A 64 15.54 -10.22 5.89
C GLY A 64 15.93 -8.80 5.46
N VAL A 65 14.93 -7.96 5.24
CA VAL A 65 15.03 -6.63 4.63
C VAL A 65 15.67 -5.67 5.63
N GLU A 66 16.58 -4.81 5.18
CA GLU A 66 17.05 -3.69 6.00
C GLU A 66 16.34 -2.41 5.55
N TYR A 67 15.49 -1.84 6.41
CA TYR A 67 14.72 -0.63 6.11
C TYR A 67 15.32 0.57 6.84
N PHE A 68 15.56 1.65 6.11
CA PHE A 68 16.12 2.89 6.62
C PHE A 68 15.11 4.02 6.42
N TRP A 69 14.50 4.45 7.52
CA TRP A 69 13.68 5.65 7.59
C TRP A 69 14.54 6.86 7.98
N ASP A 70 15.07 7.55 6.97
CA ASP A 70 15.98 8.68 7.15
C ASP A 70 15.99 9.50 5.84
N GLU A 71 15.57 10.77 5.91
CA GLU A 71 15.44 11.61 4.71
C GLU A 71 16.80 11.92 4.08
N GLU A 72 17.84 12.23 4.86
CA GLU A 72 19.16 12.56 4.32
C GLU A 72 19.79 11.35 3.63
N LEU A 73 19.70 10.17 4.26
CA LEU A 73 20.18 8.92 3.72
C LEU A 73 19.39 8.51 2.48
N ALA A 74 18.07 8.62 2.48
CA ALA A 74 17.24 8.34 1.32
C ALA A 74 17.58 9.28 0.15
N LEU A 75 17.67 10.59 0.40
CA LEU A 75 18.09 11.56 -0.62
C LEU A 75 19.49 11.25 -1.16
N SER A 76 20.43 10.85 -0.31
CA SER A 76 21.80 10.51 -0.72
C SER A 76 21.84 9.22 -1.56
N ALA A 77 21.22 8.15 -1.06
CA ALA A 77 21.21 6.82 -1.67
C ALA A 77 20.37 6.77 -2.96
N CYS A 78 19.28 7.54 -3.01
CA CYS A 78 18.32 7.55 -4.12
C CYS A 78 18.47 8.77 -5.04
N SER A 79 19.42 9.70 -4.77
CA SER A 79 19.67 10.93 -5.54
C SER A 79 19.78 10.73 -7.06
N TRP A 80 20.38 9.62 -7.48
CA TRP A 80 20.55 9.25 -8.89
C TRP A 80 19.24 8.93 -9.61
N LEU A 81 18.16 8.63 -8.88
CA LEU A 81 16.82 8.35 -9.37
C LEU A 81 15.86 9.54 -9.18
N GLY A 82 16.25 10.57 -8.41
CA GLY A 82 15.37 11.69 -8.08
C GLY A 82 14.11 11.29 -7.29
N ALA A 83 14.14 10.11 -6.67
CA ALA A 83 13.01 9.50 -5.96
C ALA A 83 13.07 9.78 -4.45
N SER A 84 11.91 9.73 -3.78
CA SER A 84 11.76 9.88 -2.32
C SER A 84 12.13 8.62 -1.51
N GLY A 85 12.24 7.50 -2.20
CA GLY A 85 12.70 6.22 -1.68
C GLY A 85 13.31 5.40 -2.81
N CYS A 86 14.02 4.34 -2.47
CA CYS A 86 14.53 3.35 -3.41
C CYS A 86 14.96 2.06 -2.71
N GLU A 87 14.82 0.95 -3.43
CA GLU A 87 15.41 -0.33 -3.08
C GLU A 87 16.83 -0.51 -3.63
N SER A 88 17.68 -1.19 -2.87
CA SER A 88 19.06 -1.53 -3.25
C SER A 88 19.44 -2.95 -2.84
N ARG A 89 19.89 -3.73 -3.84
CA ARG A 89 20.46 -5.09 -3.66
C ARG A 89 21.98 -5.16 -3.77
N VAL A 90 22.67 -4.06 -3.44
CA VAL A 90 24.14 -4.00 -3.58
C VAL A 90 24.86 -4.86 -2.51
N LEU A 91 24.19 -5.16 -1.40
CA LEU A 91 24.73 -5.91 -0.28
C LEU A 91 24.07 -7.30 -0.14
N VAL A 92 24.39 -8.02 0.93
CA VAL A 92 23.93 -9.42 1.16
C VAL A 92 22.41 -9.51 1.32
N ARG A 93 21.76 -8.41 1.71
CA ARG A 93 20.31 -8.29 1.94
C ARG A 93 19.74 -7.13 1.09
N PRO A 94 18.44 -7.14 0.74
CA PRO A 94 17.74 -5.99 0.20
C PRO A 94 17.75 -4.85 1.22
N HIS A 95 18.00 -3.63 0.75
CA HIS A 95 17.94 -2.41 1.55
C HIS A 95 16.85 -1.52 0.98
N VAL A 96 15.96 -1.00 1.81
CA VAL A 96 15.00 0.04 1.45
C VAL A 96 15.44 1.32 2.12
N PHE A 97 15.67 2.36 1.33
CA PHE A 97 15.89 3.71 1.84
C PHE A 97 14.64 4.52 1.54
N SER A 98 14.02 5.12 2.57
CA SER A 98 12.83 5.95 2.37
C SER A 98 12.81 7.11 3.36
N LYS A 99 12.22 8.22 2.92
CA LYS A 99 11.83 9.31 3.81
C LYS A 99 10.52 9.02 4.56
N HIS A 100 9.80 7.96 4.16
CA HIS A 100 8.54 7.55 4.75
C HIS A 100 8.75 6.43 5.78
N PRO A 101 7.97 6.38 6.87
CA PRO A 101 8.10 5.33 7.87
C PRO A 101 7.71 3.95 7.33
N VAL A 102 6.74 3.89 6.42
CA VAL A 102 6.39 2.68 5.69
C VAL A 102 6.22 3.05 4.24
N ASP A 103 7.08 2.48 3.39
CA ASP A 103 7.08 2.67 1.94
C ASP A 103 6.72 1.35 1.28
N THR A 104 5.43 1.20 1.01
CA THR A 104 4.87 -0.08 0.53
C THR A 104 5.38 -0.45 -0.86
N HIS A 105 5.64 0.54 -1.72
CA HIS A 105 6.19 0.34 -3.06
C HIS A 105 7.64 -0.17 -2.98
N GLU A 106 8.50 0.48 -2.20
CA GLU A 106 9.89 0.05 -2.07
C GLU A 106 10.05 -1.25 -1.27
N LEU A 107 9.20 -1.49 -0.27
CA LEU A 107 9.13 -2.77 0.42
C LEU A 107 8.76 -3.90 -0.53
N ALA A 108 7.82 -3.67 -1.46
CA ALA A 108 7.50 -4.66 -2.48
C ALA A 108 8.73 -4.97 -3.34
N HIS A 109 9.48 -3.96 -3.78
CA HIS A 109 10.76 -4.17 -4.47
C HIS A 109 11.77 -5.00 -3.66
N ALA A 110 11.71 -5.00 -2.33
CA ALA A 110 12.60 -5.79 -1.48
C ALA A 110 12.21 -7.27 -1.39
N THR A 111 10.96 -7.63 -1.77
CA THR A 111 10.48 -9.02 -1.78
C THR A 111 11.02 -9.84 -2.95
N ARG A 112 10.69 -11.13 -3.00
CA ARG A 112 11.03 -12.01 -4.13
C ARG A 112 10.49 -11.54 -5.49
N GLY A 113 9.34 -10.86 -5.52
CA GLY A 113 8.75 -10.34 -6.75
C GLY A 113 9.46 -9.09 -7.30
N GLY A 114 10.16 -8.35 -6.43
CA GLY A 114 11.06 -7.30 -6.84
C GLY A 114 12.33 -7.88 -7.46
N HIS A 115 12.45 -7.85 -8.78
CA HIS A 115 13.64 -8.32 -9.48
C HIS A 115 14.70 -7.20 -9.52
N GLY A 116 15.15 -6.79 -8.34
CA GLY A 116 16.13 -5.72 -8.15
C GLY A 116 17.54 -6.12 -8.59
N ARG A 117 17.92 -5.85 -9.84
CA ARG A 117 19.33 -5.61 -10.21
C ARG A 117 19.47 -4.63 -11.39
N PRO A 118 20.03 -3.43 -11.15
CA PRO A 118 20.53 -2.57 -12.23
C PRO A 118 21.64 -3.26 -13.05
N ALA A 119 22.46 -4.12 -12.41
CA ALA A 119 23.55 -4.83 -13.07
C ALA A 119 23.09 -5.95 -14.02
N LEU A 120 21.84 -6.41 -13.90
CA LEU A 120 21.26 -7.42 -14.79
C LEU A 120 20.35 -6.83 -15.87
N ARG A 121 20.14 -5.50 -15.93
CA ARG A 121 19.21 -4.88 -16.90
C ARG A 121 17.81 -5.51 -16.87
N TYR A 122 17.29 -5.79 -15.68
CA TYR A 122 15.90 -6.22 -15.57
C TYR A 122 14.99 -5.10 -16.10
N PRO A 123 13.95 -5.41 -16.90
CA PRO A 123 13.05 -4.39 -17.44
C PRO A 123 12.39 -3.62 -16.29
N ALA A 124 12.73 -2.33 -16.17
CA ALA A 124 12.21 -1.48 -15.11
C ALA A 124 10.67 -1.48 -15.13
N PHE A 125 10.07 -1.53 -16.33
CA PHE A 125 8.63 -1.68 -16.53
C PHE A 125 7.99 -2.76 -15.67
N ILE A 126 8.59 -3.96 -15.60
CA ILE A 126 8.00 -5.07 -14.85
C ILE A 126 8.20 -4.88 -13.35
N ASN A 127 9.37 -4.38 -12.94
CA ASN A 127 9.69 -4.18 -11.54
C ASN A 127 8.75 -3.15 -10.92
N GLU A 128 8.57 -2.01 -11.59
CA GLU A 128 7.65 -0.96 -11.15
C GLU A 128 6.19 -1.42 -11.22
N ALA A 129 5.80 -2.22 -12.22
CA ALA A 129 4.46 -2.79 -12.27
C ALA A 129 4.14 -3.62 -11.01
N PHE A 130 5.08 -4.48 -10.62
CA PHE A 130 4.95 -5.30 -9.41
C PHE A 130 4.90 -4.46 -8.14
N ALA A 131 5.81 -3.49 -7.98
CA ALA A 131 5.82 -2.66 -6.77
C ALA A 131 4.59 -1.76 -6.65
N SER A 132 4.16 -1.16 -7.77
CA SER A 132 2.96 -0.33 -7.81
C SER A 132 1.68 -1.11 -7.52
N ARG A 133 1.65 -2.40 -7.85
CA ARG A 133 0.56 -3.30 -7.44
C ARG A 133 0.43 -3.39 -5.91
N TRP A 134 1.51 -3.22 -5.18
CA TRP A 134 1.58 -3.35 -3.72
C TRP A 134 1.61 -2.01 -2.97
N GLY A 135 1.48 -0.88 -3.67
CA GLY A 135 1.29 0.42 -3.04
C GLY A 135 -0.06 0.52 -2.31
N SER A 136 -0.06 0.98 -1.05
CA SER A 136 -1.29 1.18 -0.26
C SER A 136 -1.36 2.53 0.42
N SER A 137 -2.41 3.27 0.10
CA SER A 137 -2.75 4.55 0.73
C SER A 137 -3.32 4.43 2.15
N VAL A 138 -3.68 3.23 2.59
CA VAL A 138 -4.15 2.97 3.96
C VAL A 138 -2.97 2.73 4.89
N ILE A 139 -1.90 2.13 4.38
CA ILE A 139 -0.68 1.87 5.14
C ILE A 139 0.23 3.11 5.12
N GLU A 140 0.31 3.80 3.99
CA GLU A 140 1.21 4.93 3.73
C GLU A 140 0.42 6.20 3.33
N ILE A 141 0.99 7.39 3.48
CA ILE A 141 0.36 8.65 3.02
C ILE A 141 0.86 9.01 1.62
N ASN A 142 0.00 9.60 0.78
CA ASN A 142 0.32 10.13 -0.55
C ASN A 142 0.73 9.09 -1.60
N VAL A 143 0.42 7.81 -1.41
CA VAL A 143 0.55 6.80 -2.48
C VAL A 143 -0.45 7.12 -3.60
N PRO A 144 0.00 7.35 -4.85
CA PRO A 144 -0.90 7.63 -5.95
C PRO A 144 -1.73 6.39 -6.31
N PHE A 145 -3.04 6.57 -6.41
CA PHE A 145 -3.93 5.53 -6.95
C PHE A 145 -3.76 5.47 -8.46
N LEU A 146 -3.13 4.41 -8.95
CA LEU A 146 -3.03 4.13 -10.38
C LEU A 146 -4.34 3.52 -10.91
N THR A 147 -5.48 4.14 -10.60
CA THR A 147 -6.81 3.73 -11.12
C THR A 147 -7.12 4.31 -12.50
N TRP A 148 -6.11 4.77 -13.24
CA TRP A 148 -6.29 5.36 -14.57
C TRP A 148 -5.79 4.35 -15.61
N PRO A 149 -6.66 3.84 -16.50
CA PRO A 149 -6.21 2.91 -17.52
C PRO A 149 -5.48 3.71 -18.60
N GLU A 150 -4.18 3.44 -18.74
CA GLU A 150 -3.40 3.86 -19.89
C GLU A 150 -3.33 2.67 -20.84
N PHE A 151 -4.22 2.70 -21.83
CA PHE A 151 -4.40 1.61 -22.79
C PHE A 151 -3.09 1.27 -23.52
N LEU A 152 -2.95 -0.03 -23.80
CA LEU A 152 -1.74 -0.63 -24.34
C LEU A 152 -1.98 -1.22 -25.73
N SER A 153 -1.28 -0.70 -26.74
CA SER A 153 -0.98 -1.49 -27.93
C SER A 153 0.22 -2.40 -27.70
N THR A 154 0.36 -3.46 -28.50
CA THR A 154 1.56 -4.31 -28.49
C THR A 154 2.85 -3.50 -28.72
N ALA A 155 2.79 -2.44 -29.53
CA ALA A 155 3.95 -1.61 -29.82
C ALA A 155 4.36 -0.77 -28.60
N GLU A 156 3.39 -0.21 -27.87
CA GLU A 156 3.64 0.54 -26.63
C GLU A 156 4.20 -0.37 -25.54
N LEU A 157 3.61 -1.56 -25.33
CA LEU A 157 4.12 -2.53 -24.36
C LEU A 157 5.58 -2.92 -24.67
N ARG A 158 5.89 -3.22 -25.93
CA ARG A 158 7.26 -3.54 -26.32
C ARG A 158 8.23 -2.38 -26.15
N ALA A 159 7.80 -1.16 -26.48
CA ALA A 159 8.64 0.02 -26.28
C ALA A 159 8.91 0.26 -24.79
N ALA A 160 7.89 0.10 -23.93
CA ALA A 160 8.00 0.27 -22.49
C ALA A 160 8.93 -0.77 -21.84
N LEU A 161 8.88 -2.04 -22.28
CA LEU A 161 9.76 -3.11 -21.79
C LEU A 161 11.25 -2.89 -22.12
N GLU A 162 11.57 -2.04 -23.09
CA GLU A 162 12.95 -1.68 -23.45
C GLU A 162 13.46 -0.43 -22.71
N VAL A 163 12.59 0.25 -21.95
CA VAL A 163 12.97 1.37 -21.09
C VAL A 163 13.60 0.83 -19.81
N ASN A 164 14.89 1.12 -19.64
CA ASN A 164 15.66 0.72 -18.45
C ASN A 164 15.73 1.81 -17.37
N ASP A 165 15.16 2.99 -17.62
CA ASP A 165 15.16 4.13 -16.71
C ASP A 165 13.77 4.27 -16.10
N ALA A 166 13.64 3.90 -14.82
CA ALA A 166 12.36 3.90 -14.12
C ALA A 166 11.68 5.30 -14.14
N THR A 167 12.47 6.37 -14.08
CA THR A 167 11.95 7.76 -14.08
C THR A 167 11.28 8.19 -15.39
N LYS A 168 11.42 7.38 -16.44
CA LYS A 168 10.84 7.61 -17.78
C LYS A 168 9.74 6.60 -18.11
N LEU A 169 9.41 5.72 -17.19
CA LEU A 169 8.34 4.77 -17.36
C LEU A 169 6.99 5.44 -17.15
N ASP A 170 6.00 4.84 -17.80
CA ASP A 170 4.62 5.11 -17.47
C ASP A 170 4.11 4.05 -16.48
N TYR A 171 3.95 4.45 -15.22
CA TYR A 171 3.63 3.54 -14.12
C TYR A 171 2.18 3.05 -14.20
N GLY A 172 1.26 3.88 -14.70
CA GLY A 172 -0.15 3.48 -14.90
C GLY A 172 -0.26 2.37 -15.94
N LEU A 173 0.46 2.50 -17.05
CA LEU A 173 0.60 1.49 -18.10
C LEU A 173 1.21 0.17 -17.58
N ALA A 174 2.24 0.26 -16.74
CA ALA A 174 2.88 -0.89 -16.09
C ALA A 174 1.92 -1.64 -15.16
N PHE A 175 1.27 -0.90 -14.25
CA PHE A 175 0.26 -1.40 -13.35
C PHE A 175 -0.92 -2.06 -14.08
N THR A 176 -1.44 -1.40 -15.12
CA THR A 176 -2.59 -1.90 -15.91
C THR A 176 -2.30 -3.25 -16.54
N TRP A 177 -1.11 -3.44 -17.14
CA TRP A 177 -0.72 -4.72 -17.73
C TRP A 177 -0.58 -5.82 -16.69
N TRP A 178 0.01 -5.50 -15.54
CA TRP A 178 0.20 -6.46 -14.46
C TRP A 178 -1.13 -6.94 -13.88
N VAL A 179 -2.01 -6.00 -13.53
CA VAL A 179 -3.36 -6.30 -13.01
C VAL A 179 -4.16 -7.10 -14.04
N ALA A 180 -4.04 -6.79 -15.34
CA ALA A 180 -4.72 -7.56 -16.38
C ALA A 180 -4.33 -9.04 -16.40
N LEU A 181 -3.04 -9.34 -16.25
CA LEU A 181 -2.54 -10.71 -16.14
C LEU A 181 -3.00 -11.35 -14.82
N GLU A 182 -2.88 -10.63 -13.71
CA GLU A 182 -3.21 -11.11 -12.38
C GLU A 182 -4.70 -11.43 -12.22
N SER A 183 -5.60 -10.53 -12.61
CA SER A 183 -7.05 -10.77 -12.57
C SER A 183 -7.49 -11.91 -13.50
N THR A 184 -6.77 -12.16 -14.60
CA THR A 184 -7.13 -13.21 -15.57
C THR A 184 -6.61 -14.59 -15.16
N TYR A 185 -5.38 -14.66 -14.65
CA TYR A 185 -4.68 -15.92 -14.42
C TYR A 185 -4.53 -16.27 -12.93
N GLY A 186 -4.74 -15.31 -12.04
CA GLY A 186 -4.65 -15.45 -10.59
C GLY A 186 -3.21 -15.41 -10.05
N PRO A 187 -3.06 -15.25 -8.73
CA PRO A 187 -1.76 -15.05 -8.08
C PRO A 187 -0.80 -16.22 -8.26
N ALA A 188 -1.29 -17.46 -8.26
CA ALA A 188 -0.44 -18.63 -8.46
C ALA A 188 0.29 -18.62 -9.82
N LYS A 189 -0.39 -18.16 -10.88
CA LYS A 189 0.21 -18.01 -12.21
C LYS A 189 1.12 -16.79 -12.29
N MET A 190 0.81 -15.73 -11.58
CA MET A 190 1.71 -14.59 -11.43
C MET A 190 3.00 -14.96 -10.70
N ALA A 191 2.92 -15.82 -9.68
CA ALA A 191 4.08 -16.37 -8.99
C ALA A 191 4.98 -17.17 -9.94
N ASP A 192 4.40 -18.05 -10.78
CA ASP A 192 5.14 -18.76 -11.83
C ASP A 192 5.81 -17.77 -12.82
N PHE A 193 5.11 -16.68 -13.17
CA PHE A 193 5.60 -15.66 -14.09
C PHE A 193 6.78 -14.89 -13.52
N ILE A 194 6.69 -14.45 -12.27
CA ILE A 194 7.79 -13.84 -11.50
C ILE A 194 9.03 -14.74 -11.56
N LEU A 195 8.89 -16.05 -11.31
CA LEU A 195 10.02 -16.98 -11.39
C LEU A 195 10.59 -17.11 -12.81
N GLU A 196 9.75 -17.17 -13.83
CA GLU A 196 10.18 -17.28 -15.23
C GLU A 196 10.85 -16.00 -15.75
N LEU A 197 10.55 -14.85 -15.14
CA LEU A 197 11.17 -13.56 -15.44
C LEU A 197 12.59 -13.43 -14.87
N ASP A 198 13.06 -14.33 -14.02
CA ASP A 198 14.42 -14.27 -13.48
C ASP A 198 15.46 -14.31 -14.62
N GLY A 199 16.24 -13.22 -14.73
CA GLY A 199 17.21 -13.04 -15.81
C GLY A 199 16.63 -12.58 -17.15
N ALA A 200 15.34 -12.22 -17.24
CA ALA A 200 14.78 -11.53 -18.39
C ALA A 200 15.31 -10.10 -18.46
N THR A 201 15.77 -9.66 -19.63
CA THR A 201 16.41 -8.32 -19.81
C THR A 201 15.91 -7.55 -21.02
N THR A 202 15.04 -8.16 -21.81
CA THR A 202 14.55 -7.63 -23.10
C THR A 202 13.08 -7.98 -23.27
N ALA A 203 12.37 -7.26 -24.15
CA ALA A 203 10.99 -7.59 -24.48
C ALA A 203 10.82 -9.00 -25.08
N ASP A 204 11.84 -9.53 -25.77
CA ASP A 204 11.84 -10.90 -26.29
C ASP A 204 11.91 -11.94 -25.17
N ASP A 205 12.69 -11.69 -24.11
CA ASP A 205 12.75 -12.57 -22.95
C ASP A 205 11.39 -12.61 -22.24
N VAL A 206 10.77 -11.43 -22.07
CA VAL A 206 9.44 -11.28 -21.47
C VAL A 206 8.39 -11.97 -22.32
N GLU A 207 8.41 -11.83 -23.65
CA GLU A 207 7.49 -12.54 -24.53
C GLU A 207 7.61 -14.07 -24.40
N ARG A 208 8.83 -14.60 -24.24
CA ARG A 208 9.00 -16.04 -23.97
C ARG A 208 8.40 -16.44 -22.63
N ALA A 209 8.61 -15.64 -21.58
CA ALA A 209 8.04 -15.89 -20.26
C ALA A 209 6.51 -15.88 -20.31
N THR A 210 5.90 -14.88 -20.95
CA THR A 210 4.45 -14.77 -21.14
C THR A 210 3.88 -16.00 -21.86
N ARG A 211 4.54 -16.42 -22.96
CA ARG A 211 4.12 -17.61 -23.73
C ARG A 211 4.21 -18.90 -22.91
N ARG A 212 5.24 -19.03 -22.06
CA ARG A 212 5.46 -20.24 -21.25
C ARG A 212 4.45 -20.37 -20.11
N VAL A 213 4.20 -19.28 -19.40
CA VAL A 213 3.41 -19.31 -18.16
C VAL A 213 1.91 -19.19 -18.46
N PHE A 214 1.53 -18.26 -19.32
CA PHE A 214 0.13 -17.92 -19.62
C PHE A 214 -0.37 -18.54 -20.94
N GLY A 215 0.54 -19.01 -21.80
CA GLY A 215 0.16 -19.59 -23.09
C GLY A 215 -0.25 -18.57 -24.15
N ILE A 216 0.01 -17.28 -23.92
CA ILE A 216 -0.33 -16.18 -24.82
C ILE A 216 0.93 -15.41 -25.26
N SER A 217 0.85 -14.76 -26.41
CA SER A 217 1.87 -13.82 -26.88
C SER A 217 1.80 -12.50 -26.12
N LEU A 218 2.88 -11.71 -26.23
CA LEU A 218 2.90 -10.36 -25.68
C LEU A 218 1.81 -9.47 -26.32
N ALA A 219 1.50 -9.70 -27.61
CA ALA A 219 0.42 -9.01 -28.30
C ALA A 219 -0.96 -9.32 -27.71
N GLU A 220 -1.22 -10.59 -27.43
CA GLU A 220 -2.45 -11.03 -26.76
C GLU A 220 -2.52 -10.50 -25.32
N SER A 221 -1.40 -10.38 -24.60
CA SER A 221 -1.39 -9.79 -23.25
C SER A 221 -1.67 -8.29 -23.25
N ALA A 222 -1.18 -7.55 -24.27
CA ALA A 222 -1.52 -6.14 -24.44
C ALA A 222 -3.02 -5.98 -24.77
N ALA A 223 -3.55 -6.83 -25.67
CA ALA A 223 -4.96 -6.83 -26.00
C ALA A 223 -5.84 -7.20 -24.79
N LEU A 224 -5.39 -8.12 -23.93
CA LEU A 224 -6.06 -8.45 -22.68
C LEU A 224 -6.17 -7.22 -21.78
N ALA A 225 -5.06 -6.51 -21.56
CA ALA A 225 -5.02 -5.27 -20.77
C ALA A 225 -5.90 -4.16 -21.38
N GLU A 226 -5.90 -3.99 -22.70
CA GLU A 226 -6.78 -3.06 -23.41
C GLU A 226 -8.27 -3.43 -23.26
N SER A 227 -8.57 -4.72 -23.19
CA SER A 227 -9.94 -5.27 -23.23
C SER A 227 -10.61 -5.44 -21.88
N LEU A 228 -9.94 -5.14 -20.77
CA LEU A 228 -10.48 -5.25 -19.42
C LEU A 228 -11.06 -3.89 -19.01
N PRO A 229 -12.36 -3.62 -19.29
CA PRO A 229 -12.98 -2.36 -18.86
C PRO A 229 -13.03 -2.24 -17.32
N GLU A 230 -12.99 -3.37 -16.62
CA GLU A 230 -13.13 -3.49 -15.17
C GLU A 230 -12.21 -4.61 -14.69
N ALA A 231 -10.87 -4.43 -14.73
CA ALA A 231 -10.00 -5.32 -13.97
C ALA A 231 -10.12 -4.94 -12.48
N SER A 232 -10.10 -5.92 -11.60
CA SER A 232 -10.36 -5.66 -10.21
C SER A 232 -9.27 -6.25 -9.33
N ILE A 233 -8.83 -5.43 -8.40
CA ILE A 233 -7.81 -5.80 -7.46
C ILE A 233 -8.02 -5.04 -6.16
N ASP A 234 -7.88 -5.73 -5.04
CA ASP A 234 -8.00 -5.11 -3.72
C ASP A 234 -6.76 -4.27 -3.40
N ASP A 235 -6.98 -3.18 -2.65
CA ASP A 235 -5.87 -2.45 -2.02
C ASP A 235 -5.07 -3.46 -1.16
N PRO A 236 -3.73 -3.44 -1.21
CA PRO A 236 -2.89 -4.37 -0.46
C PRO A 236 -3.20 -4.47 1.03
N VAL A 237 -3.78 -3.42 1.63
CA VAL A 237 -4.22 -3.46 3.04
C VAL A 237 -5.27 -4.55 3.31
N CYS A 238 -6.03 -4.95 2.29
CA CYS A 238 -7.04 -6.01 2.39
C CYS A 238 -6.43 -7.40 2.62
N GLU A 239 -5.16 -7.58 2.25
CA GLU A 239 -4.38 -8.80 2.46
C GLU A 239 -3.72 -8.82 3.86
N LEU A 240 -3.80 -7.74 4.63
CA LEU A 240 -3.26 -7.72 6.00
C LEU A 240 -4.14 -8.53 6.95
N ASP A 241 -3.50 -9.52 7.57
CA ASP A 241 -4.12 -10.34 8.59
C ASP A 241 -4.18 -9.64 9.97
N ALA A 242 -5.05 -10.19 10.84
CA ALA A 242 -5.16 -9.84 12.26
C ALA A 242 -5.51 -8.37 12.57
N LEU A 243 -6.16 -7.65 11.65
CA LEU A 243 -6.72 -6.34 11.93
C LEU A 243 -7.91 -6.43 12.93
N PRO A 244 -8.01 -5.49 13.90
CA PRO A 244 -9.22 -5.33 14.69
C PRO A 244 -10.45 -5.24 13.79
N THR A 245 -11.40 -6.15 13.95
CA THR A 245 -12.55 -6.28 13.04
C THR A 245 -13.85 -5.92 13.75
N TYR A 246 -14.62 -5.02 13.14
CA TYR A 246 -15.90 -4.55 13.66
C TYR A 246 -17.03 -4.90 12.70
N THR A 247 -18.03 -5.64 13.18
CA THR A 247 -19.16 -6.08 12.36
C THR A 247 -20.39 -5.22 12.61
N TRP A 248 -21.03 -4.74 11.55
CA TRP A 248 -22.30 -4.05 11.64
C TRP A 248 -23.45 -5.04 11.87
N THR A 249 -24.23 -4.82 12.93
CA THR A 249 -25.31 -5.72 13.33
C THR A 249 -26.71 -5.10 13.20
N GLY A 250 -26.87 -4.02 12.43
CA GLY A 250 -28.13 -3.30 12.32
C GLY A 250 -28.27 -2.06 13.21
N LEU A 251 -27.35 -1.85 14.15
CA LEU A 251 -27.29 -0.68 15.04
C LEU A 251 -26.19 0.30 14.55
N PRO A 252 -26.19 1.57 15.00
CA PRO A 252 -25.06 2.46 14.76
C PRO A 252 -23.74 1.79 15.17
N LEU A 253 -22.79 1.73 14.24
CA LEU A 253 -21.46 1.21 14.50
C LEU A 253 -20.58 2.37 14.96
N VAL A 254 -19.89 2.19 16.09
CA VAL A 254 -19.01 3.21 16.65
C VAL A 254 -17.59 2.67 16.64
N LEU A 255 -16.67 3.43 16.03
CA LEU A 255 -15.24 3.20 16.11
C LEU A 255 -14.64 4.24 17.04
N GLU A 256 -13.93 3.76 18.05
CA GLU A 256 -13.31 4.59 19.05
C GLU A 256 -12.10 3.85 19.61
N ARG A 257 -10.94 4.49 19.54
CA ARG A 257 -9.72 4.05 20.21
C ARG A 257 -9.31 5.13 21.21
N ALA A 258 -9.82 4.99 22.43
CA ALA A 258 -9.51 5.90 23.53
C ALA A 258 -8.06 5.67 24.01
N ASP A 259 -7.45 6.75 24.51
CA ASP A 259 -6.13 6.76 25.15
C ASP A 259 -5.04 6.08 24.30
N ALA A 260 -5.08 6.25 22.98
CA ALA A 260 -4.04 5.74 22.09
C ALA A 260 -2.73 6.49 22.34
N ASP A 261 -1.65 5.71 22.38
CA ASP A 261 -0.29 6.21 22.51
C ASP A 261 0.61 5.55 21.46
N CYS A 262 1.63 6.26 21.00
CA CYS A 262 2.61 5.75 20.06
C CYS A 262 3.35 4.51 20.61
N ASP A 263 3.44 4.31 21.93
CA ASP A 263 3.97 3.08 22.52
C ASP A 263 3.06 1.84 22.36
N ASP A 264 1.79 2.05 21.97
CA ASP A 264 0.87 0.94 21.73
C ASP A 264 1.25 0.16 20.46
N GLY A 265 1.19 -1.17 20.55
CA GLY A 265 1.55 -2.07 19.44
C GLY A 265 0.57 -2.08 18.26
N ASP A 266 -0.51 -1.29 18.31
CA ASP A 266 -1.50 -1.12 17.25
C ASP A 266 -1.50 0.28 16.63
N ILE A 267 -0.60 1.17 17.08
CA ILE A 267 -0.42 2.52 16.55
C ILE A 267 0.81 2.57 15.63
N VAL A 268 0.62 3.07 14.41
CA VAL A 268 1.55 2.97 13.29
C VAL A 268 1.91 4.35 12.77
N ASN A 269 3.18 4.64 12.56
CA ASN A 269 3.62 5.88 11.91
C ASN A 269 3.12 5.93 10.46
N LEU A 270 2.49 7.04 10.09
CA LEU A 270 2.19 7.38 8.70
C LEU A 270 3.17 8.39 8.11
N HIS A 271 3.69 9.25 8.97
CA HIS A 271 4.67 10.29 8.70
C HIS A 271 5.49 10.52 9.99
N GLY A 272 6.50 11.40 9.98
CA GLY A 272 7.31 11.70 11.17
C GLY A 272 6.52 12.17 12.39
N ASP A 273 5.41 12.86 12.15
CA ASP A 273 4.55 13.50 13.15
C ASP A 273 3.09 13.02 13.08
N TYR A 274 2.78 12.03 12.24
CA TYR A 274 1.44 11.45 12.12
C TYR A 274 1.45 9.96 12.41
N ALA A 275 0.45 9.52 13.15
CA ALA A 275 0.20 8.12 13.43
C ALA A 275 -1.20 7.70 13.02
N SER A 276 -1.41 6.40 12.99
CA SER A 276 -2.69 5.81 12.64
C SER A 276 -2.99 4.55 13.41
N TRP A 277 -4.28 4.22 13.43
CA TRP A 277 -4.79 2.95 13.90
C TRP A 277 -5.61 2.31 12.78
N MET A 278 -5.19 1.13 12.33
CA MET A 278 -5.84 0.38 11.26
C MET A 278 -6.88 -0.60 11.78
N PHE A 279 -7.95 -0.81 11.01
CA PHE A 279 -9.07 -1.69 11.37
C PHE A 279 -9.76 -2.24 10.12
N ALA A 280 -10.55 -3.29 10.32
CA ALA A 280 -11.48 -3.83 9.33
C ALA A 280 -12.93 -3.64 9.76
N LEU A 281 -13.80 -3.37 8.80
CA LEU A 281 -15.25 -3.29 8.97
C LEU A 281 -15.92 -4.36 8.14
N GLU A 282 -16.88 -5.05 8.75
CA GLU A 282 -17.69 -6.09 8.10
C GLU A 282 -19.14 -5.63 8.01
N PHE A 283 -19.61 -5.40 6.79
CA PHE A 283 -20.99 -5.09 6.46
C PHE A 283 -21.64 -6.25 5.70
N PRO A 284 -22.97 -6.34 5.66
CA PRO A 284 -23.66 -7.22 4.73
C PRO A 284 -23.24 -6.93 3.29
N ASP A 285 -23.28 -7.94 2.42
CA ASP A 285 -22.95 -7.80 0.99
C ASP A 285 -23.92 -6.87 0.22
N THR A 286 -25.03 -6.49 0.86
CA THR A 286 -25.98 -5.54 0.30
C THR A 286 -25.46 -4.12 0.44
N LEU A 287 -25.22 -3.47 -0.70
CA LEU A 287 -24.81 -2.07 -0.76
C LEU A 287 -25.80 -1.16 -0.05
N SER A 288 -25.37 -0.61 1.09
CA SER A 288 -26.22 0.11 2.03
C SER A 288 -25.69 1.53 2.27
N PRO A 289 -26.56 2.56 2.28
CA PRO A 289 -26.14 3.94 2.57
C PRO A 289 -25.94 4.16 4.07
N PHE A 290 -24.85 4.84 4.44
CA PHE A 290 -24.52 5.25 5.80
C PHE A 290 -24.22 6.76 5.86
N TYR A 291 -24.65 7.40 6.94
CA TYR A 291 -24.07 8.66 7.42
C TYR A 291 -22.87 8.34 8.32
N VAL A 292 -21.76 9.05 8.14
CA VAL A 292 -20.59 8.93 9.01
C VAL A 292 -20.32 10.28 9.65
N SER A 293 -20.19 10.27 10.96
CA SER A 293 -19.85 11.45 11.76
C SER A 293 -18.56 11.21 12.51
N LEU A 294 -17.69 12.22 12.52
CA LEU A 294 -16.45 12.21 13.26
C LEU A 294 -16.51 13.28 14.35
N SER A 295 -15.93 12.97 15.50
CA SER A 295 -15.89 13.87 16.66
C SER A 295 -14.59 13.70 17.42
N VAL A 296 -14.14 14.77 18.08
CA VAL A 296 -12.98 14.77 18.98
C VAL A 296 -13.36 15.40 20.32
N PRO A 297 -12.62 15.10 21.40
CA PRO A 297 -12.81 15.76 22.69
C PRO A 297 -12.67 17.29 22.60
N ASP A 298 -13.36 18.01 23.49
CA ASP A 298 -13.25 19.47 23.59
C ASP A 298 -11.79 19.90 23.79
N GLY A 299 -11.34 20.88 23.00
CA GLY A 299 -9.98 21.44 23.09
C GLY A 299 -8.92 20.73 22.25
N VAL A 300 -9.29 19.67 21.52
CA VAL A 300 -8.42 18.99 20.55
C VAL A 300 -8.57 19.65 19.17
N ASP A 301 -7.45 19.88 18.48
CA ASP A 301 -7.44 20.42 17.11
C ASP A 301 -7.97 19.37 16.11
N PRO A 302 -9.02 19.66 15.31
CA PRO A 302 -9.58 18.71 14.38
C PRO A 302 -8.89 18.66 13.01
N ILE A 303 -7.98 19.60 12.67
CA ILE A 303 -7.32 19.75 11.35
C ILE A 303 -6.69 18.45 10.87
N SER A 304 -6.04 17.71 11.78
CA SER A 304 -5.25 16.52 11.46
C SER A 304 -6.01 15.19 11.61
N LYS A 305 -7.32 15.24 11.89
CA LYS A 305 -8.10 14.08 12.34
C LYS A 305 -8.98 13.56 11.22
N ALA A 306 -8.73 12.34 10.78
CA ALA A 306 -9.41 11.76 9.62
C ALA A 306 -9.70 10.27 9.75
N ILE A 307 -10.65 9.81 8.96
CA ILE A 307 -10.87 8.40 8.62
C ILE A 307 -10.58 8.20 7.13
N PHE A 308 -10.01 7.04 6.81
CA PHE A 308 -9.82 6.55 5.46
C PHE A 308 -10.29 5.10 5.38
N LEU A 309 -11.00 4.71 4.31
CA LEU A 309 -11.59 3.37 4.15
C LEU A 309 -11.56 2.95 2.67
N VAL A 310 -11.13 1.72 2.39
CA VAL A 310 -11.19 1.09 1.07
C VAL A 310 -12.04 -0.19 1.11
N PRO A 311 -12.76 -0.49 0.02
CA PRO A 311 -13.45 -1.77 -0.12
C PRO A 311 -12.45 -2.90 -0.40
N CYS A 312 -12.72 -4.06 0.18
CA CYS A 312 -12.02 -5.32 -0.08
C CYS A 312 -12.96 -6.30 -0.82
N ASP A 313 -13.72 -5.77 -1.78
CA ASP A 313 -14.69 -6.53 -2.56
C ASP A 313 -14.19 -6.92 -3.95
N GLY A 314 -12.92 -6.63 -4.23
CA GLY A 314 -12.26 -6.89 -5.49
C GLY A 314 -12.98 -6.19 -6.63
N VAL A 315 -13.32 -4.90 -6.49
CA VAL A 315 -13.90 -4.07 -7.56
C VAL A 315 -13.27 -2.67 -7.56
N LEU A 316 -12.16 -2.51 -8.28
CA LEU A 316 -11.70 -1.19 -8.68
C LEU A 316 -12.35 -0.83 -10.02
N GLU A 317 -13.36 0.03 -9.97
CA GLU A 317 -13.83 0.71 -11.17
C GLU A 317 -12.76 1.73 -11.57
N PHE A 318 -11.99 1.46 -12.63
CA PHE A 318 -11.04 2.41 -13.22
C PHE A 318 -11.70 3.74 -13.69
N GLU A 319 -13.04 3.79 -13.70
CA GLU A 319 -13.81 5.02 -13.94
C GLU A 319 -13.88 5.93 -12.69
N ASN A 320 -13.72 5.37 -11.48
CA ASN A 320 -13.74 6.11 -10.22
C ASN A 320 -12.35 6.58 -9.83
N LYS A 321 -12.12 7.89 -9.98
CA LYS A 321 -10.87 8.57 -9.65
C LYS A 321 -10.49 8.54 -8.15
N VAL A 322 -11.39 8.05 -7.30
CA VAL A 322 -11.26 8.02 -5.84
C VAL A 322 -11.90 6.70 -5.35
N PRO A 323 -11.17 5.58 -5.34
CA PRO A 323 -11.70 4.26 -4.98
C PRO A 323 -11.86 4.05 -3.46
N TYR A 324 -11.93 5.13 -2.70
CA TYR A 324 -11.90 5.12 -1.25
C TYR A 324 -12.89 6.13 -0.67
N TYR A 325 -13.27 5.89 0.58
CA TYR A 325 -14.01 6.84 1.39
C TYR A 325 -13.05 7.52 2.37
N ALA A 326 -13.14 8.85 2.46
CA ALA A 326 -12.36 9.62 3.43
C ALA A 326 -13.20 10.74 4.03
N ALA A 327 -12.91 11.10 5.27
CA ALA A 327 -13.55 12.22 5.95
C ALA A 327 -12.61 12.81 7.00
N GLY A 328 -12.55 14.14 7.08
CA GLY A 328 -11.89 14.88 8.15
C GLY A 328 -12.88 15.41 9.19
N VAL A 329 -12.40 15.72 10.40
CA VAL A 329 -13.21 16.40 11.43
C VAL A 329 -13.38 17.89 11.12
N ASP A 330 -12.42 18.48 10.42
CA ASP A 330 -12.25 19.92 10.25
C ASP A 330 -13.06 20.57 9.14
N ASP A 331 -13.81 19.77 8.37
CA ASP A 331 -14.69 20.26 7.30
C ASP A 331 -15.93 21.03 7.82
N GLY A 332 -16.06 21.26 9.14
CA GLY A 332 -16.97 22.25 9.73
C GLY A 332 -18.46 22.08 9.38
N GLY A 333 -18.84 20.90 8.91
CA GLY A 333 -20.10 20.52 8.26
C GLY A 333 -19.87 19.17 7.58
N ASP A 334 -20.93 18.51 7.10
CA ASP A 334 -20.88 17.16 6.51
C ASP A 334 -19.60 16.92 5.67
N SER A 335 -18.81 15.93 6.10
CA SER A 335 -17.41 15.71 5.72
C SER A 335 -17.06 15.76 4.22
N GLY A 336 -15.87 16.27 3.93
CA GLY A 336 -15.26 16.34 2.62
C GLY A 336 -14.75 14.98 2.14
N THR A 337 -15.55 14.32 1.31
CA THR A 337 -15.20 13.87 -0.06
C THR A 337 -16.44 13.25 -0.72
N LEU A 338 -17.13 14.07 -1.52
CA LEU A 338 -17.96 13.82 -2.72
C LEU A 338 -18.98 12.65 -2.86
N THR A 339 -19.12 11.68 -1.93
CA THR A 339 -20.15 10.62 -2.03
C THR A 339 -20.91 10.40 -0.72
N TRP A 340 -21.67 11.41 -0.29
CA TRP A 340 -22.64 11.26 0.80
C TRP A 340 -24.03 10.88 0.28
N PRO A 341 -24.71 9.88 0.86
CA PRO A 341 -24.23 8.96 1.90
C PRO A 341 -23.19 7.95 1.37
N TRP A 342 -22.26 7.54 2.24
CA TRP A 342 -21.31 6.47 1.92
C TRP A 342 -22.07 5.19 1.65
N ARG A 343 -21.78 4.50 0.54
CA ARG A 343 -22.47 3.26 0.17
C ARG A 343 -21.54 2.08 0.44
N LEU A 344 -21.72 1.43 1.57
CA LEU A 344 -20.81 0.38 2.07
C LEU A 344 -21.44 -1.00 1.91
N ARG A 345 -20.59 -2.02 1.70
CA ARG A 345 -20.93 -3.45 1.69
C ARG A 345 -19.70 -4.29 2.00
N GLY A 346 -19.94 -5.56 2.37
CA GLY A 346 -18.89 -6.56 2.53
C GLY A 346 -17.78 -6.10 3.48
N ARG A 347 -16.57 -6.58 3.22
CA ARG A 347 -15.38 -6.19 3.97
C ARG A 347 -14.81 -4.87 3.47
N GLN A 348 -14.45 -4.02 4.41
CA GLN A 348 -13.76 -2.75 4.18
C GLN A 348 -12.57 -2.69 5.14
N VAL A 349 -11.47 -2.08 4.74
CA VAL A 349 -10.30 -1.87 5.60
C VAL A 349 -9.90 -0.41 5.58
N GLY A 350 -9.50 0.12 6.72
CA GLY A 350 -9.27 1.54 6.88
C GLY A 350 -8.34 1.90 8.02
N ARG A 351 -8.14 3.20 8.17
CA ARG A 351 -7.39 3.78 9.28
C ARG A 351 -8.07 5.02 9.85
N LEU A 352 -7.85 5.24 11.15
CA LEU A 352 -7.99 6.56 11.76
C LEU A 352 -6.61 7.19 11.82
N ALA A 353 -6.50 8.48 11.50
CA ALA A 353 -5.23 9.20 11.50
C ALA A 353 -5.29 10.44 12.39
N ALA A 354 -4.16 10.76 13.03
CA ALA A 354 -3.97 11.95 13.84
C ALA A 354 -2.46 12.30 13.95
N GLU A 355 -2.17 13.56 14.24
CA GLU A 355 -0.83 13.97 14.70
C GLU A 355 -0.46 13.31 16.05
N ILE A 356 0.84 13.09 16.22
CA ILE A 356 1.47 12.58 17.44
C ILE A 356 1.79 13.76 18.34
N GLU A 357 1.28 13.76 19.56
CA GLU A 357 1.59 14.77 20.58
C GLU A 357 3.02 14.59 21.12
N PRO A 358 3.65 15.64 21.69
CA PRO A 358 5.03 15.57 22.17
C PRO A 358 5.32 14.49 23.22
N ASP A 359 4.30 14.06 23.97
CA ASP A 359 4.41 12.98 24.97
C ASP A 359 4.20 11.58 24.37
N GLY A 360 3.77 11.48 23.11
CA GLY A 360 3.43 10.24 22.42
C GLY A 360 1.94 9.98 22.27
N ALA A 361 1.07 10.79 22.89
CA ALA A 361 -0.36 10.60 22.78
C ALA A 361 -0.85 10.81 21.35
N VAL A 362 -1.83 10.01 20.92
CA VAL A 362 -2.43 10.08 19.59
C VAL A 362 -3.95 10.19 19.76
N VAL A 363 -4.48 11.40 19.68
CA VAL A 363 -5.93 11.62 19.86
C VAL A 363 -6.68 11.33 18.57
N LEU A 364 -7.13 10.10 18.39
CA LEU A 364 -7.88 9.67 17.21
C LEU A 364 -9.36 10.13 17.26
N PRO A 365 -9.98 10.44 16.10
CA PRO A 365 -11.39 10.80 16.08
C PRO A 365 -12.29 9.63 16.46
N ARG A 366 -13.36 9.91 17.21
CA ARG A 366 -14.47 8.98 17.39
C ARG A 366 -15.36 9.02 16.16
N VAL A 367 -15.61 7.87 15.55
CA VAL A 367 -16.38 7.74 14.31
C VAL A 367 -17.68 6.97 14.56
N VAL A 368 -18.80 7.47 14.04
CA VAL A 368 -20.10 6.78 14.09
C VAL A 368 -20.65 6.58 12.70
N PHE A 369 -20.99 5.34 12.36
CA PHE A 369 -21.70 4.95 11.15
C PHE A 369 -23.16 4.69 11.47
N GLU A 370 -24.06 5.48 10.89
CA GLU A 370 -25.50 5.34 11.04
C GLU A 370 -26.14 4.99 9.70
N ARG A 371 -26.86 3.86 9.63
CA ARG A 371 -27.54 3.49 8.38
C ARG A 371 -28.63 4.51 8.05
N VAL A 372 -28.69 4.94 6.80
CA VAL A 372 -29.80 5.76 6.31
C VAL A 372 -31.05 4.88 6.26
N LEU A 373 -32.06 5.24 7.05
CA LEU A 373 -33.35 4.56 7.09
C LEU A 373 -34.14 4.83 5.80
N ASP A 374 -34.75 3.81 5.24
CA ASP A 374 -35.62 3.92 4.07
C ASP A 374 -37.10 3.71 4.40
N ASP A 375 -37.96 3.73 3.38
CA ASP A 375 -39.41 3.57 3.55
C ASP A 375 -39.81 2.19 4.10
N ALA A 376 -38.99 1.15 3.91
CA ALA A 376 -39.23 -0.18 4.47
C ALA A 376 -38.93 -0.26 5.98
N ASP A 377 -38.14 0.68 6.51
CA ASP A 377 -37.83 0.81 7.93
C ASP A 377 -38.88 1.60 8.72
N ARG A 378 -39.84 2.22 8.04
CA ARG A 378 -40.90 2.95 8.73
C ARG A 378 -41.75 1.97 9.53
N PRO A 379 -41.96 2.21 10.83
CA PRO A 379 -42.89 1.39 11.60
C PRO A 379 -44.25 1.44 10.91
N MET A 380 -44.82 0.27 10.58
CA MET A 380 -46.16 0.21 10.01
C MET A 380 -47.10 0.97 10.95
N SER A 381 -47.79 1.98 10.42
CA SER A 381 -48.81 2.70 11.19
C SER A 381 -49.76 1.69 11.83
N PRO A 382 -50.08 1.80 13.12
CA PRO A 382 -51.12 0.97 13.70
C PRO A 382 -52.44 1.29 12.99
N GLU A 383 -53.04 0.28 12.36
CA GLU A 383 -54.40 0.35 11.81
C GLU A 383 -55.46 0.52 12.92
#